data_AF-A0A6N1XB31-F1
#
_entry.id   AF-A0A6N1XB31-F1
#
_cell.length_a   1.000
_cell.length_b   1.000
_cell.length_c   1.000
_cell.angle_alpha   90.00
_cell.angle_beta   90.00
_cell.angle_gamma   90.00
#
_symmetry.space_group_name_H-M   'P 1'
#
loop_
_entity.id
_entity.type
_entity.pdbx_description
1 polymer ?
#
loop_
_entity_poly.entity_id
_entity_poly.type
_entity_poly.pdbx_seq_one_letter_code
_entity_poly.pdbx_strand_id
1 'polypeptide(L)' 'MAAPAPATTAALDPIQLHADAHNALNMAVFYLRQPCPDAAAARRKAIQALAALRSLSVALED' A
#
# COMPACT_ATOMS: atom_id res chain seq x y z
N MET A 1 -25.70 -9.84 13.07
CA MET A 1 -24.57 -8.89 13.18
C MET A 1 -23.30 -9.71 13.26
N ALA A 2 -22.43 -9.66 12.24
CA ALA A 2 -21.12 -10.31 12.29
C ALA A 2 -20.17 -9.43 13.12
N ALA A 3 -19.52 -10.01 14.13
CA ALA A 3 -18.56 -9.32 14.97
C ALA A 3 -17.30 -8.94 14.14
N PRO A 4 -16.68 -7.77 14.38
CA PRO A 4 -15.39 -7.48 13.77
C PRO A 4 -14.36 -8.44 14.36
N ALA A 5 -13.79 -9.31 13.53
CA ALA A 5 -12.68 -10.15 13.93
C ALA A 5 -11.54 -9.25 14.44
N PRO A 6 -10.85 -9.61 15.53
CA PRO A 6 -9.67 -8.89 15.94
C PRO A 6 -8.67 -8.98 14.77
N ALA A 7 -8.23 -7.82 14.27
CA ALA A 7 -7.12 -7.73 13.34
C ALA A 7 -5.90 -8.27 14.09
N THR A 8 -5.71 -9.59 13.97
CA THR A 8 -4.54 -10.28 14.47
C THR A 8 -3.38 -9.54 13.87
N THR A 9 -2.50 -9.00 14.72
CA THR A 9 -1.14 -8.60 14.37
C THR A 9 -0.35 -9.85 14.00
N ALA A 10 -0.89 -10.68 13.10
CA ALA A 10 -0.16 -11.70 12.39
C ALA A 10 0.77 -10.90 11.48
N ALA A 11 2.06 -11.19 11.55
CA ALA A 11 3.08 -10.62 10.71
C ALA A 11 2.49 -10.35 9.32
N LEU A 12 2.45 -9.07 8.92
CA LEU A 12 1.85 -8.65 7.66
C LEU A 12 2.40 -9.57 6.57
N ASP A 13 1.58 -10.50 6.07
CA ASP A 13 2.02 -11.51 5.12
C ASP A 13 2.74 -10.78 3.98
N PRO A 14 3.96 -11.18 3.60
CA PRO A 14 4.73 -10.48 2.58
C PRO A 14 3.95 -10.35 1.27
N ILE A 15 3.04 -11.30 1.00
CA ILE A 15 2.09 -11.28 -0.11
C ILE A 15 1.10 -10.10 0.01
N GLN A 16 0.55 -9.85 1.20
CA GLN A 16 -0.37 -8.74 1.45
C GLN A 16 0.33 -7.39 1.33
N LEU A 17 1.56 -7.29 1.85
CA LEU A 17 2.39 -6.08 1.72
C LEU A 17 2.74 -5.79 0.25
N HIS A 18 3.08 -6.82 -0.51
CA HIS A 18 3.34 -6.68 -1.94
C HIS A 18 2.08 -6.22 -2.70
N ALA A 19 0.92 -6.81 -2.40
CA ALA A 19 -0.35 -6.42 -3.00
C ALA A 19 -0.73 -4.97 -2.69
N ASP A 20 -0.54 -4.53 -1.43
CA ASP A 20 -0.79 -3.14 -1.02
C ASP A 20 0.14 -2.16 -1.75
N ALA A 21 1.44 -2.47 -1.81
CA ALA A 21 2.41 -1.66 -2.55
C ALA A 21 2.02 -1.50 -4.02
N HIS A 22 1.66 -2.61 -4.68
CA HIS A 22 1.25 -2.60 -6.08
C HIS A 22 -0.04 -1.79 -6.31
N ASN A 23 -1.04 -1.95 -5.43
CA ASN A 23 -2.28 -1.18 -5.49
C ASN A 23 -2.04 0.32 -5.30
N ALA A 24 -1.21 0.70 -4.33
CA ALA A 24 -0.86 2.10 -4.06
C ALA A 24 -0.08 2.73 -5.24
N LEU A 25 0.83 1.98 -5.88
CA LEU A 25 1.53 2.42 -7.11
C LEU A 25 0.57 2.61 -8.28
N ASN A 26 -0.34 1.66 -8.50
CA ASN A 26 -1.35 1.77 -9.55
C ASN A 26 -2.25 2.99 -9.34
N MET A 27 -2.65 3.27 -8.09
CA MET A 27 -3.37 4.49 -7.74
C MET A 27 -2.57 5.76 -8.00
N ALA A 28 -1.27 5.77 -7.66
CA ALA A 28 -0.41 6.93 -7.92
C ALA A 28 -0.32 7.24 -9.43
N VAL A 29 -0.13 6.21 -10.25
CA VAL A 29 -0.12 6.34 -11.72
C VAL A 29 -1.49 6.78 -12.25
N PHE A 30 -2.58 6.24 -11.70
CA PHE A 30 -3.93 6.64 -12.07
C PHE A 30 -4.17 8.13 -11.81
N TYR A 31 -3.78 8.65 -10.63
CA TYR A 31 -3.90 10.07 -10.31
C TYR A 31 -3.05 10.97 -11.23
N LEU A 32 -1.89 10.50 -11.68
CA LEU A 32 -1.04 11.23 -12.64
C LEU A 32 -1.58 11.22 -14.07
N ARG A 33 -2.38 10.22 -14.43
CA ARG A 33 -2.98 10.07 -15.77
C ARG A 33 -4.31 10.82 -15.92
N GLN A 34 -4.82 11.44 -14.86
CA GLN A 34 -6.03 12.25 -14.93
C GLN A 34 -5.78 13.57 -15.65
N PRO A 35 -6.79 14.08 -16.39
CA PRO A 35 -6.68 15.33 -17.14
C PRO A 35 -6.41 16.56 -16.25
N CYS A 36 -6.80 16.50 -14.96
CA CYS A 36 -6.39 17.43 -13.91
C CYS A 36 -5.62 16.63 -12.85
N PRO A 37 -4.28 16.51 -12.96
CA PRO A 37 -3.52 15.63 -12.10
C PRO A 37 -3.43 16.17 -10.67
N ASP A 38 -3.95 15.40 -9.73
CA ASP A 38 -3.87 15.67 -8.30
C ASP A 38 -2.50 15.21 -7.77
N ALA A 39 -1.46 15.99 -8.08
CA ALA A 39 -0.06 15.65 -7.78
C ALA A 39 0.19 15.38 -6.29
N ALA A 40 -0.56 16.03 -5.40
CA ALA A 40 -0.51 15.79 -3.96
C ALA A 40 -1.08 14.41 -3.59
N ALA A 41 -2.20 13.99 -4.18
CA ALA A 41 -2.79 12.67 -3.94
C ALA A 41 -1.93 11.55 -4.52
N ALA A 42 -1.39 11.74 -5.73
CA ALA A 42 -0.43 10.84 -6.35
C ALA A 42 0.82 10.64 -5.46
N ARG A 43 1.38 11.73 -4.94
CA ARG A 43 2.54 11.68 -4.03
C ARG A 43 2.24 10.92 -2.75
N ARG A 44 1.06 11.13 -2.13
CA ARG A 44 0.65 10.39 -0.92
C ARG A 44 0.57 8.88 -1.20
N LYS A 45 0.02 8.49 -2.35
CA LYS A 45 -0.07 7.08 -2.76
C LYS A 45 1.31 6.47 -3.06
N ALA A 46 2.21 7.21 -3.68
CA ALA A 46 3.59 6.78 -3.87
C ALA A 46 4.33 6.58 -2.53
N ILE A 47 4.13 7.47 -1.54
CA ILE A 47 4.71 7.32 -0.20
C ILE A 47 4.13 6.09 0.51
N GLN A 48 2.81 5.85 0.39
CA GLN A 48 2.16 4.66 0.92
C GLN A 48 2.75 3.37 0.33
N ALA A 49 2.93 3.33 -1.01
CA ALA A 49 3.58 2.20 -1.67
C ALA A 49 5.02 1.98 -1.18
N LEU A 50 5.79 3.06 -1.03
CA LEU A 50 7.18 2.98 -0.55
C LEU A 50 7.26 2.45 0.89
N ALA A 51 6.33 2.86 1.76
CA ALA A 51 6.25 2.37 3.12
C ALA A 51 5.90 0.87 3.16
N ALA A 52 4.95 0.42 2.33
CA ALA A 52 4.59 -0.99 2.22
C ALA A 52 5.76 -1.85 1.69
N LEU A 53 6.50 -1.36 0.69
CA LEU A 53 7.72 -2.03 0.20
C LEU A 53 8.82 -2.09 1.26
N ARG A 54 8.98 -1.05 2.08
CA ARG A 54 9.95 -1.06 3.19
C ARG A 54 9.56 -2.08 4.25
N SER A 55 8.29 -2.13 4.63
CA SER A 55 7.77 -3.15 5.54
C SER A 55 7.92 -4.56 4.97
N LEU A 56 7.74 -4.71 3.65
CA LEU A 56 7.98 -5.98 2.95
C LEU A 56 9.45 -6.39 3.01
N SER A 57 10.38 -5.47 2.75
CA SER A 57 11.83 -5.74 2.87
C SER A 57 12.16 -6.25 4.26
N VAL A 58 11.72 -5.53 5.30
CA VAL A 58 11.93 -5.92 6.70
C VAL A 58 11.32 -7.30 6.99
N ALA A 59 10.11 -7.59 6.47
CA ALA A 59 9.45 -8.88 6.68
C ALA A 59 10.10 -10.05 5.91
N LEU A 60 10.94 -9.77 4.90
CA LEU A 60 11.68 -10.78 4.13
C LEU A 60 13.14 -10.94 4.61
N GLU A 61 13.66 -9.99 5.39
CA GLU A 61 15.01 -9.98 5.94
C GLU A 61 15.09 -10.62 7.36
N ASP A 62 13.96 -11.10 7.91
CA ASP A 62 13.84 -11.89 9.16
C ASP A 62 13.71 -13.39 8.85
#